data_AF-A0A542E722-F1
#
_entry.id   AF-A0A542E722-F1
#
_cell.length_a   1.000
_cell.length_b   1.000
_cell.length_c   1.000
_cell.angle_alpha   90.00
_cell.angle_beta   90.00
_cell.angle_gamma   90.00
#
_symmetry.space_group_name_H-M   'P 1'
#
loop_
_entity.id
_entity.type
_entity.pdbx_description
1 polymer ?
#
loop_
_entity_poly.entity_id
_entity_poly.type
_entity_poly.pdbx_seq_one_letter_code
_entity_poly.pdbx_strand_id
1 'polypeptide(L)'
;MSTSTPLSPSPATDRPTGPPPDLMLARWELANPARTLAEVVRRTAPRPGDVVLALLRCRSGGARDLLDAAVVVRRGEHVGPWQAAERLAEHTARTAGTLPLVAGHEPVRHVFVTVVCREGRVVPGPAETVWKLAWLRAADVGAAMGGDIYVLTPHGWTGCLDTRAGHRPALPPPRLSAVR
;
A
#
# COMPACT_ATOMS: atom_id res chain seq x y z
N MET A 1 -51.31 -41.25 19.12
CA MET A 1 -50.07 -41.03 19.91
C MET A 1 -49.03 -40.51 18.93
N SER A 2 -48.84 -39.19 18.88
CA SER A 2 -47.90 -38.53 17.96
C SER A 2 -46.62 -38.20 18.71
N THR A 3 -45.52 -38.83 18.32
CA THR A 3 -44.19 -38.63 18.88
C THR A 3 -43.53 -37.42 18.23
N SER A 4 -43.50 -36.31 18.96
CA SER A 4 -42.76 -35.10 18.58
C SER A 4 -41.26 -35.36 18.72
N THR A 5 -40.52 -35.26 17.62
CA THR A 5 -39.06 -35.40 17.61
C THR A 5 -38.42 -34.03 17.89
N PRO A 6 -37.53 -33.90 18.89
CA PRO A 6 -36.89 -32.61 19.18
C PRO A 6 -35.83 -32.28 18.13
N LEU A 7 -35.88 -31.06 17.58
CA LEU A 7 -34.84 -30.51 16.73
C LEU A 7 -33.57 -30.27 17.54
N SER A 8 -32.47 -30.92 17.14
CA SER A 8 -31.13 -30.61 17.66
C SER A 8 -30.72 -29.17 17.31
N PRO A 9 -30.14 -28.40 18.26
CA PRO A 9 -29.61 -27.09 17.98
C PRO A 9 -28.41 -27.20 17.04
N SER A 10 -28.49 -26.51 15.91
CA SER A 10 -27.41 -26.41 14.93
C SER A 10 -26.18 -25.77 15.59
N PRO A 11 -24.97 -26.34 15.45
CA PRO A 11 -23.76 -25.76 16.03
C PRO A 11 -23.53 -24.38 15.41
N ALA A 12 -23.57 -23.35 16.25
CA ALA A 12 -23.21 -21.99 15.88
C ALA A 12 -21.84 -22.04 15.21
N THR A 13 -21.81 -21.74 13.91
CA THR A 13 -20.58 -21.63 13.15
C THR A 13 -19.84 -20.44 13.75
N ASP A 14 -18.88 -20.74 14.62
CA ASP A 14 -17.92 -19.78 15.16
C ASP A 14 -17.15 -19.23 13.96
N ARG A 15 -17.68 -18.15 13.37
CA ARG A 15 -16.92 -17.39 12.38
C ARG A 15 -15.70 -16.90 13.13
N PRO A 16 -14.47 -17.20 12.66
CA PRO A 16 -13.29 -16.63 13.27
C PRO A 16 -13.49 -15.12 13.30
N THR A 17 -13.59 -14.59 14.52
CA THR A 17 -13.62 -13.16 14.76
C THR A 17 -12.34 -12.65 14.14
N GLY A 18 -12.48 -11.88 13.05
CA GLY A 18 -11.34 -11.29 12.37
C GLY A 18 -10.47 -10.57 13.40
N PRO A 19 -9.16 -10.40 13.12
CA PRO A 19 -8.28 -9.70 14.04
C PRO A 19 -8.90 -8.35 14.42
N PRO A 20 -8.81 -7.92 15.69
CA PRO A 20 -9.43 -6.69 16.15
C PRO A 20 -8.96 -5.51 15.27
N PRO A 21 -9.87 -4.58 14.90
CA PRO A 21 -9.60 -3.54 13.90
C PRO A 21 -8.39 -2.65 14.27
N ASP A 22 -8.08 -2.49 15.55
CA ASP A 22 -6.94 -1.69 16.02
C ASP A 22 -5.57 -2.33 15.71
N LEU A 23 -5.48 -3.65 15.57
CA LEU A 23 -4.26 -4.31 15.11
C LEU A 23 -4.02 -4.13 13.60
N MET A 24 -5.03 -3.66 12.86
CA MET A 24 -4.93 -3.35 11.44
C MET A 24 -4.52 -1.90 11.16
N LEU A 25 -4.20 -1.05 12.15
CA LEU A 25 -3.74 0.32 11.88
C LEU A 25 -2.28 0.56 12.30
N ALA A 26 -1.86 0.05 13.47
CA ALA A 26 -0.51 0.27 13.99
C ALA A 26 0.63 -0.42 13.22
N ARG A 27 0.31 -1.34 12.28
CA ARG A 27 1.32 -2.23 11.68
C ARG A 27 2.01 -1.63 10.44
N TRP A 28 1.49 -0.56 9.87
CA TRP A 28 1.88 -0.10 8.54
C TRP A 28 2.73 1.17 8.54
N GLU A 29 2.88 1.85 9.68
CA GLU A 29 3.65 3.09 9.79
C GLU A 29 5.15 2.86 9.53
N LEU A 30 5.70 3.54 8.53
CA LEU A 30 7.13 3.47 8.25
C LEU A 30 7.92 4.03 9.43
N ALA A 31 8.95 3.32 9.91
CA ALA A 31 9.78 3.85 11.00
C ALA A 31 10.44 5.19 10.60
N ASN A 32 10.85 5.31 9.34
CA ASN A 32 11.37 6.55 8.76
C ASN A 32 10.83 6.73 7.33
N PRO A 33 9.66 7.36 7.17
CA PRO A 33 9.04 7.50 5.85
C PRO A 33 9.93 8.29 4.89
N ALA A 34 10.59 9.36 5.36
CA ALA A 34 11.50 10.16 4.54
C ALA A 34 12.61 9.31 3.91
N ARG A 35 13.29 8.47 4.71
CA ARG A 35 14.35 7.59 4.21
C ARG A 35 13.81 6.57 3.21
N THR A 36 12.69 5.93 3.52
CA THR A 36 12.08 4.94 2.63
C THR A 36 11.65 5.56 1.30
N LEU A 37 10.96 6.71 1.34
CA LEU A 37 10.54 7.43 0.15
C LEU A 37 11.75 7.89 -0.68
N ALA A 38 12.86 8.29 -0.04
CA ALA A 38 14.07 8.70 -0.76
C ALA A 38 14.68 7.52 -1.52
N GLU A 39 14.63 6.33 -0.94
CA GLU A 39 15.07 5.11 -1.60
C GLU A 39 14.15 4.71 -2.76
N VAL A 40 12.83 4.84 -2.60
CA VAL A 40 11.85 4.64 -3.69
C VAL A 40 12.16 5.59 -4.84
N VAL A 41 12.32 6.89 -4.56
CA VAL A 41 12.67 7.91 -5.57
C VAL A 41 13.96 7.57 -6.30
N ARG A 42 14.99 7.14 -5.57
CA ARG A 42 16.28 6.77 -6.16
C ARG A 42 16.16 5.56 -7.10
N ARG A 43 15.35 4.56 -6.76
CA ARG A 43 15.21 3.33 -7.57
C ARG A 43 14.32 3.53 -8.79
N THR A 44 13.24 4.30 -8.68
CA THR A 44 12.23 4.41 -9.74
C THR A 44 12.29 5.70 -10.54
N ALA A 45 13.00 6.73 -10.03
CA ALA A 45 13.10 8.07 -10.60
C ALA A 45 11.72 8.62 -11.07
N PRO A 46 10.71 8.62 -10.18
CA PRO A 46 9.34 8.88 -10.58
C PRO A 46 9.15 10.35 -10.97
N ARG A 47 8.15 10.58 -11.81
CA ARG A 47 7.76 11.91 -12.26
C ARG A 47 6.37 12.27 -11.73
N PRO A 48 6.02 13.57 -11.70
CA PRO A 48 4.65 13.98 -11.45
C PRO A 48 3.68 13.30 -12.44
N GLY A 49 2.64 12.68 -11.90
CA GLY A 49 1.66 11.84 -12.60
C GLY A 49 1.93 10.33 -12.52
N ASP A 50 3.09 9.90 -12.03
CA ASP A 50 3.37 8.48 -11.82
C ASP A 50 2.77 7.96 -10.50
N VAL A 51 2.50 6.66 -10.43
CA VAL A 51 2.23 5.97 -9.17
C VAL A 51 3.18 4.80 -9.01
N VAL A 52 3.83 4.73 -7.85
CA VAL A 52 4.78 3.67 -7.51
C VAL A 52 4.17 2.76 -6.45
N LEU A 53 4.29 1.45 -6.63
CA LEU A 53 4.12 0.47 -5.55
C LEU A 53 5.50 0.03 -5.08
N ALA A 54 5.66 -0.02 -3.76
CA ALA A 54 6.90 -0.41 -3.12
C ALA A 54 6.62 -1.52 -2.11
N LEU A 55 7.41 -2.61 -2.18
CA LEU A 55 7.38 -3.70 -1.23
C LEU A 55 8.50 -3.51 -0.21
N LEU A 56 8.13 -3.57 1.06
CA LEU A 56 9.01 -3.44 2.21
C LEU A 56 9.02 -4.73 3.01
N ARG A 57 10.20 -5.12 3.47
CA ARG A 57 10.38 -6.14 4.50
C ARG A 57 10.45 -5.49 5.86
N CYS A 58 9.54 -5.82 6.75
CA CYS A 58 9.56 -5.41 8.15
C CYS A 58 10.36 -6.40 8.99
N ARG A 59 11.36 -5.89 9.73
CA ARG A 59 12.10 -6.66 10.73
C ARG A 59 11.52 -6.41 12.12
N SER A 60 11.76 -7.33 13.05
CA SER A 60 11.21 -7.34 14.41
C SER A 60 11.65 -6.13 15.27
N GLY A 61 12.65 -5.36 14.82
CA GLY A 61 13.08 -4.08 15.41
C GLY A 61 12.52 -2.82 14.71
N GLY A 62 11.47 -2.95 13.90
CA GLY A 62 10.83 -1.82 13.20
C GLY A 62 11.58 -1.32 11.95
N ALA A 63 12.80 -1.80 11.70
CA ALA A 63 13.54 -1.52 10.48
C ALA A 63 12.78 -2.06 9.25
N ARG A 64 12.75 -1.26 8.17
CA ARG A 64 12.09 -1.60 6.92
C ARG A 64 13.08 -1.49 5.76
N ASP A 65 13.31 -2.60 5.08
CA ASP A 65 14.15 -2.64 3.89
C ASP A 65 13.26 -2.59 2.64
N LEU A 66 13.57 -1.70 1.69
CA LEU A 66 12.91 -1.72 0.39
C LEU A 66 13.37 -2.95 -0.40
N LEU A 67 12.46 -3.89 -0.63
CA LEU A 67 12.72 -5.08 -1.44
C LEU A 67 12.55 -4.76 -2.92
N ASP A 68 11.41 -4.20 -3.28
CA ASP A 68 11.02 -3.92 -4.65
C ASP A 68 10.30 -2.58 -4.75
N ALA A 69 10.38 -1.94 -5.91
CA ALA A 69 9.61 -0.74 -6.23
C ALA A 69 9.39 -0.62 -7.74
N ALA A 70 8.14 -0.48 -8.15
CA ALA A 70 7.77 -0.38 -9.56
C ALA A 70 6.77 0.75 -9.81
N VAL A 71 6.98 1.49 -10.90
CA VAL A 71 5.98 2.44 -11.41
C VAL A 71 4.85 1.63 -12.04
N VAL A 72 3.68 1.63 -11.42
CA VAL A 72 2.50 0.85 -11.85
C VAL A 72 1.49 1.70 -12.63
N VAL A 73 1.59 3.02 -12.55
CA VAL A 73 0.85 3.95 -13.40
C VAL A 73 1.82 5.00 -13.91
N ARG A 74 1.80 5.25 -15.21
CA ARG A 74 2.66 6.25 -15.85
C ARG A 74 1.92 7.57 -16.02
N ARG A 75 2.65 8.68 -15.98
CA ARG A 75 2.11 10.01 -16.28
C ARG A 75 1.28 10.02 -17.57
N GLY A 76 0.05 10.54 -17.47
CA GLY A 76 -0.91 10.65 -18.57
C GLY A 76 -1.94 9.52 -18.61
N GLU A 77 -1.67 8.43 -17.88
CA GLU A 77 -2.60 7.32 -17.73
C GLU A 77 -3.67 7.63 -16.68
N HIS A 78 -4.93 7.31 -17.01
CA HIS A 78 -6.06 7.45 -16.10
C HIS A 78 -6.46 6.07 -15.60
N VAL A 79 -6.50 5.91 -14.27
CA VAL A 79 -6.79 4.63 -13.63
C VAL A 79 -7.91 4.82 -12.63
N GLY A 80 -9.01 4.07 -12.81
CA GLY A 80 -10.11 4.04 -11.85
C GLY A 80 -9.82 3.11 -10.66
N PRO A 81 -10.63 3.17 -9.58
CA PRO A 81 -10.39 2.36 -8.37
C PRO A 81 -10.32 0.85 -8.62
N TRP A 82 -11.09 0.33 -9.58
CA TRP A 82 -11.08 -1.09 -9.93
C TRP A 82 -9.76 -1.51 -10.59
N GLN A 83 -9.35 -0.80 -11.64
CA GLN A 83 -8.07 -1.05 -12.32
C GLN A 83 -6.87 -0.86 -11.38
N ALA A 84 -6.94 0.11 -10.46
CA ALA A 84 -5.92 0.29 -9.44
C ALA A 84 -5.83 -0.93 -8.50
N ALA A 85 -6.96 -1.51 -8.11
CA ALA A 85 -6.99 -2.73 -7.28
C ALA A 85 -6.41 -3.94 -8.04
N GLU A 86 -6.74 -4.11 -9.32
CA GLU A 86 -6.18 -5.17 -10.17
C GLU A 86 -4.66 -5.04 -10.29
N ARG A 87 -4.13 -3.83 -10.55
CA ARG A 87 -2.67 -3.60 -10.60
C ARG A 87 -1.98 -3.89 -9.28
N LEU A 88 -2.64 -3.54 -8.17
CA LEU A 88 -2.13 -3.82 -6.85
C LEU A 88 -2.07 -5.32 -6.58
N ALA A 89 -3.14 -6.05 -6.92
CA ALA A 89 -3.20 -7.49 -6.79
C ALA A 89 -2.16 -8.17 -7.70
N GLU A 90 -2.02 -7.75 -8.94
CA GLU A 90 -1.04 -8.28 -9.89
C GLU A 90 0.41 -8.03 -9.42
N HIS A 91 0.74 -6.81 -9.01
CA HIS A 91 2.05 -6.50 -8.49
C HIS A 91 2.34 -7.30 -7.21
N THR A 92 1.37 -7.37 -6.29
CA THR A 92 1.54 -8.15 -5.07
C THR A 92 1.71 -9.63 -5.35
N ALA A 93 0.93 -10.22 -6.25
CA ALA A 93 1.05 -11.64 -6.61
C ALA A 93 2.41 -11.93 -7.25
N ARG A 94 2.88 -11.08 -8.17
CA ARG A 94 4.20 -11.22 -8.81
C ARG A 94 5.32 -11.14 -7.78
N THR A 95 5.29 -10.15 -6.89
CA THR A 95 6.38 -9.97 -5.94
C THR A 95 6.32 -11.00 -4.81
N ALA A 96 5.12 -11.29 -4.26
CA ALA A 96 4.95 -12.26 -3.20
C ALA A 96 5.25 -13.71 -3.62
N GLY A 97 4.90 -14.11 -4.85
CA GLY A 97 5.20 -15.43 -5.39
C GLY A 97 6.69 -15.73 -5.54
N THR A 98 7.56 -14.71 -5.44
CA THR A 98 9.02 -14.84 -5.50
C THR A 98 9.69 -14.79 -4.12
N LEU A 99 8.93 -14.54 -3.05
CA LEU A 99 9.49 -14.45 -1.71
C LEU A 99 9.71 -15.86 -1.16
N PRO A 100 10.92 -16.19 -0.68
CA PRO A 100 11.17 -17.50 -0.09
C PRO A 100 10.24 -17.70 1.10
N LEU A 101 9.50 -18.80 1.10
CA LEU A 101 8.83 -19.32 2.30
C LEU A 101 9.95 -19.75 3.25
N VAL A 102 10.41 -18.84 4.12
CA VAL A 102 11.46 -19.16 5.08
C VAL A 102 10.91 -20.16 6.09
N ALA A 103 11.28 -21.43 5.93
CA ALA A 103 10.90 -22.49 6.86
C ALA A 103 11.54 -22.24 8.23
N GLY A 104 10.71 -22.03 9.25
CA GLY A 104 11.13 -22.06 10.65
C GLY A 104 11.74 -20.78 11.22
N HIS A 105 11.68 -19.63 10.52
CA HIS A 105 12.01 -18.33 11.10
C HIS A 105 10.78 -17.42 11.09
N GLU A 106 10.74 -16.50 12.05
CA GLU A 106 9.66 -15.54 12.32
C GLU A 106 8.95 -15.08 11.03
N PRO A 107 7.60 -15.09 10.96
CA PRO A 107 6.88 -14.81 9.72
C PRO A 107 7.31 -13.47 9.16
N VAL A 108 8.03 -13.48 8.03
CA VAL A 108 8.54 -12.26 7.41
C VAL A 108 7.35 -11.38 7.06
N ARG A 109 7.22 -10.27 7.78
CA ARG A 109 6.12 -9.33 7.61
C ARG A 109 6.48 -8.44 6.43
N HIS A 110 5.76 -8.62 5.34
CA HIS A 110 5.85 -7.75 4.18
C HIS A 110 4.79 -6.66 4.29
N VAL A 111 5.14 -5.44 3.90
CA VAL A 111 4.22 -4.30 3.82
C VAL A 111 4.41 -3.65 2.47
N PHE A 112 3.31 -3.32 1.82
CA PHE A 112 3.36 -2.53 0.60
C PHE A 112 3.04 -1.08 0.93
N VAL A 113 3.59 -0.15 0.17
CA VAL A 113 3.19 1.26 0.21
C VAL A 113 2.94 1.75 -1.21
N THR A 114 1.96 2.63 -1.34
CA THR A 114 1.66 3.31 -2.61
C THR A 114 2.18 4.72 -2.54
N VAL A 115 2.99 5.14 -3.52
CA VAL A 115 3.50 6.51 -3.61
C VAL A 115 2.87 7.19 -4.83
N VAL A 116 1.93 8.10 -4.57
CA VAL A 116 1.28 8.92 -5.60
C VAL A 116 2.16 10.14 -5.86
N CYS A 117 2.80 10.16 -7.02
CA CYS A 117 3.70 11.23 -7.42
C CYS A 117 2.91 12.27 -8.21
N ARG A 118 2.81 13.51 -7.74
CA ARG A 118 2.03 14.54 -8.45
C ARG A 118 2.53 15.96 -8.19
N GLU A 119 2.08 16.88 -9.02
CA GLU A 119 2.31 18.31 -8.81
C GLU A 119 1.46 18.86 -7.65
N GLY A 120 1.85 20.04 -7.17
CA GLY A 120 1.05 20.86 -6.26
C GLY A 120 1.28 20.57 -4.78
N ARG A 121 0.26 20.87 -3.97
CA ARG A 121 0.37 20.90 -2.49
C ARG A 121 0.57 19.51 -1.89
N VAL A 122 1.30 19.48 -0.77
CA VAL A 122 1.61 18.28 0.02
C VAL A 122 0.43 17.96 0.96
N VAL A 123 -0.72 17.62 0.37
CA VAL A 123 -1.96 17.26 1.08
C VAL A 123 -2.68 16.12 0.34
N PRO A 124 -3.32 15.15 0.99
CA PRO A 124 -4.11 14.14 0.27
C PRO A 124 -5.22 14.76 -0.60
N GLY A 125 -5.53 14.14 -1.75
CA GLY A 125 -6.53 14.61 -2.71
C GLY A 125 -7.27 13.46 -3.43
N PRO A 126 -7.91 13.76 -4.57
CA PRO A 126 -8.71 12.77 -5.30
C PRO A 126 -7.91 11.57 -5.82
N ALA A 127 -6.67 11.79 -6.27
CA ALA A 127 -5.83 10.72 -6.81
C ALA A 127 -5.50 9.68 -5.73
N GLU A 128 -5.21 10.13 -4.51
CA GLU A 128 -4.93 9.27 -3.37
C GLU A 128 -6.17 8.49 -2.92
N THR A 129 -7.35 9.09 -3.02
CA THR A 129 -8.63 8.43 -2.73
C THR A 129 -8.85 7.20 -3.61
N VAL A 130 -8.48 7.26 -4.90
CA VAL A 130 -8.57 6.11 -5.81
C VAL A 130 -7.77 4.92 -5.27
N TRP A 131 -6.54 5.17 -4.82
CA TRP A 131 -5.67 4.13 -4.27
C TRP A 131 -6.13 3.64 -2.89
N LYS A 132 -6.71 4.52 -2.07
CA LYS A 132 -7.30 4.12 -0.79
C LYS A 132 -8.45 3.13 -1.01
N LEU A 133 -9.32 3.41 -1.98
CA LEU A 133 -10.39 2.50 -2.36
C LEU A 133 -9.87 1.21 -3.00
N ALA A 134 -8.80 1.30 -3.79
CA ALA A 134 -8.15 0.13 -4.38
C ALA A 134 -7.60 -0.82 -3.31
N TRP A 135 -6.96 -0.29 -2.26
CA TRP A 135 -6.48 -1.05 -1.11
C TRP A 135 -7.61 -1.78 -0.38
N LEU A 136 -8.73 -1.10 -0.13
CA LEU A 136 -9.90 -1.71 0.51
C LEU A 136 -10.43 -2.90 -0.32
N ARG A 137 -10.50 -2.75 -1.65
CA ARG A 137 -10.94 -3.83 -2.55
C ARG A 137 -9.91 -4.95 -2.69
N ALA A 138 -8.63 -4.63 -2.66
CA ALA A 138 -7.56 -5.62 -2.79
C ALA A 138 -7.44 -6.49 -1.52
N ALA A 139 -7.89 -6.00 -0.37
CA ALA A 139 -7.99 -6.79 0.85
C ALA A 139 -9.03 -7.93 0.71
N ASP A 140 -10.14 -7.69 0.01
CA ASP A 140 -11.20 -8.70 -0.22
C ASP A 140 -10.71 -9.90 -1.04
N VAL A 141 -9.66 -9.72 -1.85
CA VAL A 141 -9.06 -10.78 -2.67
C VAL A 141 -7.82 -11.42 -2.02
N GLY A 142 -7.55 -11.11 -0.74
CA GLY A 142 -6.46 -11.71 0.03
C GLY A 142 -5.05 -11.35 -0.46
N ALA A 143 -4.93 -10.47 -1.45
CA ALA A 143 -3.64 -10.08 -2.03
C ALA A 143 -2.95 -9.02 -1.18
N ALA A 144 -3.69 -8.15 -0.52
CA ALA A 144 -3.13 -6.95 0.09
C ALA A 144 -3.03 -7.08 1.62
N MET A 145 -1.87 -7.53 2.10
CA MET A 145 -1.45 -7.17 3.46
C MET A 145 -1.18 -5.67 3.43
N GLY A 146 -2.07 -4.90 4.05
CA GLY A 146 -2.18 -3.43 4.09
C GLY A 146 -0.95 -2.55 3.85
N GLY A 147 -1.23 -1.27 3.71
CA GLY A 147 -0.22 -0.29 3.34
C GLY A 147 -0.70 1.12 3.58
N ASP A 148 0.24 2.03 3.66
CA ASP A 148 -0.06 3.46 3.61
C ASP A 148 0.11 3.99 2.18
N ILE A 149 -0.55 5.10 1.93
CA ILE A 149 -0.45 5.88 0.71
C ILE A 149 0.32 7.15 1.06
N TYR A 150 1.42 7.39 0.36
CA TYR A 150 2.20 8.60 0.47
C TYR A 150 1.98 9.47 -0.75
N VAL A 151 1.78 10.76 -0.53
CA VAL A 151 1.83 11.79 -1.55
C VAL A 151 3.26 12.27 -1.65
N LEU A 152 3.80 12.30 -2.85
CA LEU A 152 5.12 12.88 -3.13
C LEU A 152 4.98 13.96 -4.19
N THR A 153 5.42 15.17 -3.86
CA THR A 153 5.38 16.33 -4.76
C THR A 153 6.76 16.99 -4.85
N PRO A 154 6.95 17.99 -5.74
CA PRO A 154 8.19 18.76 -5.75
C PRO A 154 8.46 19.57 -4.47
N HIS A 155 7.47 19.73 -3.59
CA HIS A 155 7.58 20.51 -2.35
C HIS A 155 7.76 19.65 -1.10
N GLY A 156 7.66 18.33 -1.21
CA GLY A 156 7.80 17.40 -0.10
C GLY A 156 6.89 16.18 -0.21
N TRP A 157 6.58 15.58 0.93
CA TRP A 157 5.74 14.40 1.04
C TRP A 157 4.83 14.44 2.27
N THR A 158 3.73 13.69 2.22
CA THR A 158 2.86 13.43 3.37
C THR A 158 2.25 12.03 3.28
N GLY A 159 2.03 11.38 4.42
CA GLY A 159 1.29 10.13 4.52
C GLY A 159 -0.22 10.37 4.65
N CYS A 160 -1.02 9.56 3.97
CA CYS A 160 -2.48 9.65 4.03
C CYS A 160 -3.05 9.07 5.32
N LEU A 161 -2.46 8.00 5.85
CA LEU A 161 -2.85 7.38 7.13
C LEU A 161 -1.85 7.74 8.24
N ASP A 162 -0.56 7.80 7.92
CA ASP A 162 0.53 8.11 8.85
C ASP A 162 0.54 9.58 9.33
N THR A 163 -0.16 10.49 8.64
CA THR A 163 -0.27 11.96 8.91
C THR A 163 1.04 12.75 8.96
N ARG A 164 2.19 12.08 9.10
CA ARG A 164 3.53 12.69 9.04
C ARG A 164 3.79 13.26 7.65
N ALA A 165 4.58 14.34 7.64
CA ALA A 165 4.98 15.05 6.44
C ALA A 165 6.42 15.54 6.55
N GLY A 166 7.02 15.89 5.40
CA GLY A 166 8.36 16.49 5.36
C GLY A 166 8.70 17.11 4.00
N HIS A 167 9.71 17.97 3.98
CA HIS A 167 10.17 18.64 2.75
C HIS A 167 11.07 17.78 1.86
N ARG A 168 11.67 16.73 2.43
CA ARG A 168 12.54 15.79 1.71
C ARG A 168 12.18 14.36 2.08
N PRO A 169 12.17 13.42 1.11
CA PRO A 169 12.44 13.60 -0.31
C PRO A 169 11.34 14.41 -1.03
N ALA A 170 11.64 14.88 -2.23
CA ALA A 170 10.70 15.58 -3.08
C ALA A 170 10.94 15.16 -4.54
N LEU A 171 9.90 15.26 -5.37
CA LEU A 171 10.06 15.07 -6.82
C LEU A 171 11.01 16.12 -7.40
N PRO A 172 11.69 15.82 -8.52
CA PRO A 172 12.37 16.86 -9.28
C PRO A 172 11.34 17.92 -9.71
N PRO A 173 11.71 19.21 -9.75
CA PRO A 173 10.83 20.25 -10.24
C PRO A 173 10.43 19.95 -11.70
N PRO A 174 9.22 20.34 -12.12
CA PRO A 174 8.80 20.19 -13.50
C PRO A 174 9.82 20.87 -14.42
N ARG A 175 10.32 20.13 -15.40
CA ARG A 175 11.14 20.72 -16.45
C ARG A 175 10.21 21.59 -17.29
N LEU A 176 10.46 22.90 -17.31
CA LEU A 176 9.82 23.80 -18.26
C LEU A 176 10.25 23.37 -19.65
N SER A 177 9.38 22.66 -20.36
CA SER A 177 9.56 22.45 -21.80
C SER A 177 9.39 23.80 -22.46
N ALA A 178 10.43 24.32 -23.12
CA ALA A 178 10.27 25.48 -23.99
C ALA A 178 9.20 25.14 -25.03
N VAL A 179 8.06 25.83 -24.96
CA VAL A 179 7.02 25.77 -25.98
C VAL A 179 7.66 26.37 -27.24
N ARG A 180 7.83 25.54 -28.27
CA ARG A 180 8.28 25.97 -29.60
C ARG A 180 7.08 26.28 -30.46
#